data_AF-A0A1C2XWZ0-F1
#
_entry.id   AF-A0A1C2XWZ0-F1
#
_cell.length_a   1.000
_cell.length_b   1.000
_cell.length_c   1.000
_cell.angle_alpha   90.00
_cell.angle_beta   90.00
_cell.angle_gamma   90.00
#
_symmetry.space_group_name_H-M   'P 1'
#
loop_
_entity.id
_entity.type
_entity.pdbx_description
1 polymer ?
#
loop_
_entity_poly.entity_id
_entity_poly.type
_entity_poly.pdbx_seq_one_letter_code
_entity_poly.pdbx_strand_id
1 'polypeptide(L)'
;MSREKIFAMALILVLFLTILIHTNVPADVNNTSEDQFSGKKSALLRLEDVGPGQEYASQENLDKLIVLADYLKQEGIPFEVSLIPRMVVPGRNYDVAITDHTEYAQRFVSTIKSLEERGGIIGVHGYTHQSGNSNSVSGYEFYSSAKNPDVPNTYAYAKERAEKAIALFDQAGIYPAYWETPHYSASPQQLIAFEEQIGLIYENNYYYPEAWKSNNVVNQHQEYYCGLDVVPAPLGHLNSPERLTAMLAVLDDPAKSGTLASLYVHPTYEFQFIKKVQQENGEVQYIYDENSLLHQLVKELKNRGYTFVSIYSLVGFVPAQRAENIQFDPRDEVFAGQFVPHASGKALLLWNKRANQWHMFRYTASWYAPRATRSFQDSGVWLKDLTLEKGTVPLIGYFKNKDKEDLLLFNAASGNLILAANDGNKFVPYHLKWPALNQSQTIRPLAADLNHDGLTDLFLYDKEHGRIGSAINQGGFFTDITWQGFGLLKAKNLKLAAGDFNGDGNSELFVMDHDTKQSKMLVGRKANKFSLAAGTWNSPFCFKPDSQIFAADINGDGKDDLLVHGSDGFWQSYISDGSKFIADRPFGPWGSRNEDAALAADMNGDNRADLVMIDHNTGYSNLNTAISVSGR
;
A
#
# COMPACT_ATOMS: atom_id res chain seq x y z
N MET A 1 -56.09 -44.67 43.93
CA MET A 1 -56.74 -44.90 42.63
C MET A 1 -56.21 -43.85 41.67
N SER A 2 -55.12 -44.09 40.93
CA SER A 2 -55.01 -44.98 39.76
C SER A 2 -56.11 -44.74 38.73
N ARG A 3 -55.71 -44.38 37.50
CA ARG A 3 -55.66 -45.26 36.32
C ARG A 3 -55.32 -44.43 35.08
N GLU A 4 -54.14 -44.64 34.50
CA GLU A 4 -53.90 -45.44 33.27
C GLU A 4 -54.07 -44.60 32.00
N LYS A 5 -52.93 -44.18 31.41
CA LYS A 5 -52.34 -44.66 30.14
C LYS A 5 -53.15 -44.22 28.90
N ILE A 6 -52.52 -43.55 27.92
CA ILE A 6 -52.15 -44.19 26.63
C ILE A 6 -51.27 -43.21 25.80
N PHE A 7 -50.08 -43.71 25.41
CA PHE A 7 -49.24 -43.38 24.22
C PHE A 7 -48.55 -42.00 24.12
N ALA A 8 -47.21 -41.96 24.20
CA ALA A 8 -46.22 -42.02 23.09
C ALA A 8 -46.24 -40.73 22.23
N MET A 9 -45.19 -39.94 22.04
CA MET A 9 -43.78 -40.25 21.76
C MET A 9 -42.92 -38.99 22.00
N ALA A 10 -41.70 -39.20 22.53
CA ALA A 10 -40.42 -38.56 22.16
C ALA A 10 -40.31 -37.01 22.09
N LEU A 11 -39.27 -36.34 22.57
CA LEU A 11 -38.03 -36.65 23.27
C LEU A 11 -37.44 -35.26 23.58
N ILE A 12 -37.02 -35.03 24.82
CA ILE A 12 -35.80 -34.32 25.22
C ILE A 12 -35.38 -33.10 24.36
N LEU A 13 -35.47 -31.90 24.95
CA LEU A 13 -34.40 -30.92 24.81
C LEU A 13 -34.04 -30.38 26.21
N VAL A 14 -32.94 -30.90 26.73
CA VAL A 14 -32.22 -30.38 27.89
C VAL A 14 -31.63 -29.02 27.52
N LEU A 15 -31.78 -28.07 28.45
CA LEU A 15 -31.25 -26.72 28.38
C LEU A 15 -29.77 -26.71 27.95
N PHE A 16 -29.48 -26.08 26.82
CA PHE A 16 -28.26 -25.31 26.62
C PHE A 16 -28.65 -23.87 26.36
N LEU A 17 -28.40 -23.01 27.35
CA LEU A 17 -28.45 -21.56 27.20
C LEU A 17 -27.33 -21.17 26.22
N THR A 18 -27.69 -20.96 24.95
CA THR A 18 -26.89 -20.14 24.03
C THR A 18 -27.47 -18.74 24.08
N ILE A 19 -26.69 -17.80 24.61
CA ILE A 19 -26.93 -16.37 24.44
C ILE A 19 -26.67 -16.09 22.96
N LEU A 20 -27.73 -16.09 22.15
CA LEU A 20 -27.71 -15.52 20.81
C LEU A 20 -27.61 -13.99 20.97
N ILE A 21 -26.40 -13.46 20.92
CA ILE A 21 -26.21 -12.05 20.56
C ILE A 21 -26.47 -12.01 19.04
N HIS A 22 -27.70 -11.68 18.65
CA HIS A 22 -27.98 -11.20 17.29
C HIS A 22 -27.29 -9.84 17.14
N THR A 23 -26.03 -9.84 16.70
CA THR A 23 -25.50 -8.67 16.01
C THR A 23 -26.19 -8.62 14.65
N ASN A 24 -27.11 -7.66 14.49
CA ASN A 24 -27.57 -7.24 13.18
C ASN A 24 -26.37 -6.63 12.44
N VAL A 25 -25.54 -7.47 11.83
CA VAL A 25 -24.65 -7.05 10.75
C VAL A 25 -25.57 -6.80 9.55
N PRO A 26 -25.62 -5.60 8.97
CA PRO A 26 -26.32 -5.40 7.71
C PRO A 26 -25.64 -6.29 6.67
N ALA A 27 -26.35 -7.31 6.21
CA ALA A 27 -26.02 -8.05 5.02
C ALA A 27 -26.26 -7.16 3.81
N ASP A 28 -25.23 -6.38 3.45
CA ASP A 28 -24.91 -5.98 2.07
C ASP A 28 -23.56 -5.22 2.10
N VAL A 29 -22.46 -5.97 2.02
CA VAL A 29 -21.11 -5.43 1.75
C VAL A 29 -20.45 -6.14 0.56
N ASN A 30 -21.24 -6.90 -0.23
CA ASN A 30 -20.79 -7.44 -1.50
C ASN A 30 -20.84 -6.34 -2.56
N ASN A 31 -20.00 -5.32 -2.39
CA ASN A 31 -19.62 -4.46 -3.51
C ASN A 31 -18.39 -5.10 -4.17
N THR A 32 -18.58 -6.30 -4.72
CA THR A 32 -17.66 -6.81 -5.74
C THR A 32 -17.80 -5.83 -6.90
N SER A 33 -16.82 -4.92 -7.05
CA SER A 33 -16.75 -4.07 -8.22
C SER A 33 -16.64 -4.96 -9.46
N GLU A 34 -17.77 -5.23 -10.09
CA GLU A 34 -17.82 -5.80 -11.43
C GLU A 34 -17.00 -4.88 -12.34
N ASP A 35 -16.01 -5.44 -13.04
CA ASP A 35 -15.06 -4.77 -13.95
C ASP A 35 -13.85 -4.00 -13.36
N GLN A 36 -13.11 -4.58 -12.40
CA GLN A 36 -11.78 -4.04 -12.04
C GLN A 36 -10.72 -4.17 -13.16
N PHE A 37 -10.98 -5.00 -14.18
CA PHE A 37 -10.11 -5.22 -15.33
C PHE A 37 -10.83 -4.88 -16.64
N SER A 38 -11.31 -3.64 -16.76
CA SER A 38 -11.84 -3.15 -18.03
C SER A 38 -10.75 -3.16 -19.12
N GLY A 39 -10.66 -4.28 -19.86
CA GLY A 39 -10.01 -4.39 -21.17
C GLY A 39 -8.51 -4.73 -21.24
N LYS A 40 -7.74 -4.76 -20.14
CA LYS A 40 -6.31 -5.10 -20.17
C LYS A 40 -6.03 -6.55 -19.74
N LYS A 41 -5.67 -7.40 -20.71
CA LYS A 41 -5.22 -8.79 -20.47
C LYS A 41 -3.87 -8.77 -19.74
N SER A 42 -3.88 -9.07 -18.45
CA SER A 42 -2.69 -9.05 -17.60
C SER A 42 -2.25 -10.47 -17.24
N ALA A 43 -0.94 -10.71 -17.19
CA ALA A 43 -0.34 -11.98 -16.79
C ALA A 43 0.64 -11.79 -15.64
N LEU A 44 0.67 -12.76 -14.72
CA LEU A 44 1.63 -12.83 -13.61
C LEU A 44 2.35 -14.18 -13.65
N LEU A 45 3.63 -14.18 -13.28
CA LEU A 45 4.46 -15.38 -13.24
C LEU A 45 5.21 -15.43 -11.93
N ARG A 46 4.89 -16.44 -11.11
CA ARG A 46 5.62 -16.73 -9.89
C ARG A 46 6.54 -17.93 -9.99
N LEU A 47 7.76 -17.78 -9.49
CA LEU A 47 8.71 -18.85 -9.23
C LEU A 47 8.51 -19.36 -7.80
N GLU A 48 8.00 -20.57 -7.63
CA GLU A 48 7.71 -21.17 -6.31
C GLU A 48 8.80 -22.12 -5.83
N ASP A 49 8.77 -22.42 -4.52
CA ASP A 49 9.69 -23.34 -3.84
C ASP A 49 11.18 -22.97 -3.96
N VAL A 50 11.51 -21.69 -4.07
CA VAL A 50 12.90 -21.24 -4.03
C VAL A 50 13.38 -21.24 -2.58
N GLY A 51 14.56 -21.80 -2.28
CA GLY A 51 15.07 -21.83 -0.90
C GLY A 51 16.52 -22.27 -0.80
N PRO A 52 17.22 -21.98 0.31
CA PRO A 52 18.65 -22.27 0.48
C PRO A 52 18.90 -23.76 0.73
N GLY A 53 18.70 -24.60 -0.28
CA GLY A 53 19.03 -26.02 -0.23
C GLY A 53 18.31 -26.87 -1.26
N GLN A 54 18.35 -28.20 -1.05
CA GLN A 54 17.78 -29.20 -1.97
C GLN A 54 18.23 -28.95 -3.43
N GLU A 55 17.30 -28.60 -4.30
CA GLU A 55 17.52 -28.38 -5.73
C GLU A 55 18.37 -27.13 -6.03
N TYR A 56 18.61 -26.26 -5.05
CA TYR A 56 19.45 -25.06 -5.21
C TYR A 56 20.84 -25.21 -4.58
N ALA A 57 21.19 -26.38 -4.06
CA ALA A 57 22.44 -26.60 -3.33
C ALA A 57 23.71 -26.52 -4.19
N SER A 58 23.59 -26.65 -5.52
CA SER A 58 24.74 -26.64 -6.43
C SER A 58 24.93 -25.27 -7.10
N GLN A 59 26.19 -24.90 -7.37
CA GLN A 59 26.50 -23.70 -8.17
C GLN A 59 25.76 -23.72 -9.52
N GLU A 60 25.74 -24.89 -10.16
CA GLU A 60 25.10 -25.02 -11.47
C GLU A 60 23.61 -24.68 -11.44
N ASN A 61 22.88 -25.08 -10.40
CA ASN A 61 21.46 -24.78 -10.31
C ASN A 61 21.18 -23.31 -9.93
N LEU A 62 22.08 -22.67 -9.16
CA LEU A 62 22.02 -21.22 -8.95
C LEU A 62 22.28 -20.47 -10.26
N ASP A 63 23.25 -20.91 -11.07
CA ASP A 63 23.52 -20.32 -12.39
C ASP A 63 22.32 -20.50 -13.33
N LYS A 64 21.68 -21.67 -13.32
CA LYS A 64 20.45 -21.92 -14.09
C LYS A 64 19.29 -21.01 -13.66
N LEU A 65 19.16 -20.73 -12.36
CA LEU A 65 18.15 -19.80 -11.86
C LEU A 65 18.42 -18.37 -12.39
N ILE A 66 19.69 -17.95 -12.44
CA ILE A 66 20.07 -16.66 -13.04
C ILE A 66 19.75 -16.65 -14.55
N VAL A 67 20.05 -17.72 -15.28
CA VAL A 67 19.76 -17.82 -16.72
C VAL A 67 18.26 -17.74 -17.00
N LEU A 68 17.43 -18.37 -16.15
CA LEU A 68 15.97 -18.25 -16.24
C LEU A 68 15.54 -16.79 -16.05
N ALA A 69 16.07 -16.11 -15.04
CA ALA A 69 15.74 -14.71 -14.78
C ALA A 69 16.29 -13.75 -15.85
N ASP A 70 17.45 -14.05 -16.45
CA ASP A 70 18.00 -13.31 -17.60
C ASP A 70 17.04 -13.39 -18.80
N TYR A 71 16.47 -14.58 -19.07
CA TYR A 71 15.44 -14.74 -20.09
C TYR A 71 14.19 -13.89 -19.79
N LEU A 72 13.66 -13.95 -18.56
CA LEU A 72 12.49 -13.16 -18.19
C LEU A 72 12.75 -11.66 -18.34
N LYS A 73 13.92 -11.19 -17.90
CA LYS A 73 14.35 -9.79 -18.09
C LYS A 73 14.45 -9.42 -19.57
N GLN A 74 15.06 -10.26 -20.40
CA GLN A 74 15.17 -10.05 -21.84
C GLN A 74 13.80 -9.92 -22.51
N GLU A 75 12.83 -10.71 -22.05
CA GLU A 75 11.44 -10.67 -22.52
C GLU A 75 10.62 -9.52 -21.93
N GLY A 76 11.20 -8.70 -21.04
CA GLY A 76 10.52 -7.60 -20.34
C GLY A 76 9.44 -8.08 -19.36
N ILE A 77 9.63 -9.26 -18.78
CA ILE A 77 8.68 -9.92 -17.89
C ILE A 77 9.09 -9.67 -16.43
N PRO A 78 8.37 -8.83 -15.68
CA PRO A 78 8.45 -8.87 -14.22
C PRO A 78 7.93 -10.21 -13.71
N PHE A 79 8.49 -10.68 -12.60
CA PHE A 79 8.13 -11.99 -12.03
C PHE A 79 8.25 -12.00 -10.52
N GLU A 80 7.48 -12.87 -9.87
CA GLU A 80 7.48 -13.05 -8.43
C GLU A 80 8.34 -14.26 -8.03
N VAL A 81 8.91 -14.24 -6.82
CA VAL A 81 9.73 -15.33 -6.28
C VAL A 81 9.27 -15.68 -4.86
N SER A 82 8.59 -16.81 -4.70
CA SER A 82 8.20 -17.35 -3.39
C SER A 82 9.39 -18.03 -2.74
N LEU A 83 9.98 -17.34 -1.75
CA LEU A 83 11.21 -17.74 -1.07
C LEU A 83 10.94 -18.36 0.30
N ILE A 84 11.47 -19.55 0.52
CA ILE A 84 11.53 -20.24 1.81
C ILE A 84 12.82 -19.78 2.51
N PRO A 85 12.75 -19.06 3.65
CA PRO A 85 13.93 -18.45 4.26
C PRO A 85 14.82 -19.45 5.02
N ARG A 86 14.31 -20.63 5.36
CA ARG A 86 15.07 -21.69 6.02
C ARG A 86 14.67 -23.08 5.52
N MET A 87 15.65 -23.86 5.07
CA MET A 87 15.42 -25.21 4.57
C MET A 87 15.93 -26.24 5.57
N VAL A 88 15.04 -27.14 6.00
CA VAL A 88 15.31 -28.19 6.98
C VAL A 88 15.02 -29.55 6.36
N VAL A 89 16.00 -30.46 6.40
CA VAL A 89 15.88 -31.85 5.95
C VAL A 89 16.43 -32.74 7.06
N PRO A 90 15.60 -33.13 8.05
CA PRO A 90 16.05 -33.83 9.25
C PRO A 90 16.81 -35.12 8.94
N GLY A 91 16.34 -35.90 7.96
CA GLY A 91 16.98 -37.15 7.55
C GLY A 91 18.37 -37.00 6.93
N ARG A 92 18.79 -35.78 6.60
CA ARG A 92 20.12 -35.46 6.06
C ARG A 92 20.96 -34.58 6.99
N ASN A 93 20.48 -34.29 8.20
CA ASN A 93 21.07 -33.30 9.11
C ASN A 93 21.35 -31.95 8.40
N TYR A 94 20.44 -31.54 7.53
CA TYR A 94 20.54 -30.30 6.77
C TYR A 94 19.60 -29.26 7.38
N ASP A 95 20.13 -28.11 7.71
CA ASP A 95 19.41 -26.98 8.29
C ASP A 95 20.17 -25.72 7.92
N VAL A 96 19.67 -25.00 6.92
CA VAL A 96 20.32 -23.81 6.38
C VAL A 96 19.31 -22.68 6.27
N ALA A 97 19.65 -21.53 6.85
CA ALA A 97 18.88 -20.30 6.74
C ALA A 97 19.58 -19.31 5.80
N ILE A 98 18.81 -18.39 5.23
CA ILE A 98 19.35 -17.30 4.39
C ILE A 98 20.29 -16.35 5.16
N THR A 99 20.27 -16.37 6.49
CA THR A 99 21.13 -15.53 7.34
C THR A 99 22.43 -16.23 7.77
N ASP A 100 22.61 -17.51 7.44
CA ASP A 100 23.81 -18.24 7.83
C ASP A 100 25.06 -17.65 7.19
N HIS A 101 26.16 -17.61 7.95
CA HIS A 101 27.44 -17.06 7.49
C HIS A 101 28.30 -18.07 6.71
N THR A 102 27.67 -19.02 6.03
CA THR A 102 28.37 -19.97 5.15
C THR A 102 28.54 -19.39 3.76
N GLU A 103 29.59 -19.83 3.04
CA GLU A 103 29.83 -19.41 1.66
C GLU A 103 28.63 -19.70 0.75
N TYR A 104 27.97 -20.85 0.96
CA TYR A 104 26.78 -21.23 0.22
C TYR A 104 25.59 -20.30 0.50
N ALA A 105 25.26 -20.04 1.77
CA ALA A 105 24.13 -19.18 2.11
C ALA A 105 24.32 -17.74 1.61
N GLN A 106 25.53 -17.19 1.75
CA GLN A 106 25.87 -15.87 1.20
C GLN A 106 25.74 -15.83 -0.32
N ARG A 107 26.23 -16.86 -1.00
CA ARG A 107 26.08 -16.98 -2.45
C ARG A 107 24.62 -17.10 -2.87
N PHE A 108 23.83 -17.91 -2.18
CA PHE A 108 22.40 -18.05 -2.42
C PHE A 108 21.68 -16.71 -2.26
N VAL A 109 21.94 -15.96 -1.17
CA VAL A 109 21.38 -14.62 -0.98
C VAL A 109 21.81 -13.66 -2.09
N SER A 110 23.07 -13.73 -2.53
CA SER A 110 23.54 -12.94 -3.68
C SER A 110 22.80 -13.30 -4.97
N THR A 111 22.48 -14.59 -5.18
CA THR A 111 21.64 -15.03 -6.30
C THR A 111 20.25 -14.44 -6.20
N ILE A 112 19.60 -14.48 -5.03
CA ILE A 112 18.27 -13.89 -4.82
C ILE A 112 18.27 -12.39 -5.12
N LYS A 113 19.23 -11.63 -4.59
CA LYS A 113 19.36 -10.19 -4.88
C LYS A 113 19.60 -9.91 -6.38
N SER A 114 20.31 -10.80 -7.06
CA SER A 114 20.50 -10.72 -8.51
C SER A 114 19.21 -10.97 -9.30
N LEU A 115 18.22 -11.68 -8.74
CA LEU A 115 16.88 -11.81 -9.33
C LEU A 115 16.11 -10.49 -9.21
N GLU A 116 16.24 -9.76 -8.10
CA GLU A 116 15.61 -8.43 -7.93
C GLU A 116 16.11 -7.44 -8.98
N GLU A 117 17.42 -7.43 -9.27
CA GLU A 117 18.03 -6.65 -10.36
C GLU A 117 17.52 -7.02 -11.77
N ARG A 118 16.80 -8.13 -11.88
CA ARG A 118 16.21 -8.67 -13.11
C ARG A 118 14.70 -8.52 -13.17
N GLY A 119 14.09 -7.79 -12.23
CA GLY A 119 12.64 -7.60 -12.16
C GLY A 119 11.92 -8.64 -11.30
N GLY A 120 12.68 -9.42 -10.51
CA GLY A 120 12.15 -10.35 -9.52
C GLY A 120 11.61 -9.62 -8.29
N ILE A 121 10.41 -9.99 -7.84
CA ILE A 121 9.79 -9.48 -6.61
C ILE A 121 9.71 -10.62 -5.61
N ILE A 122 10.41 -10.49 -4.48
CA ILE A 122 10.52 -11.58 -3.51
C ILE A 122 9.29 -11.59 -2.60
N GLY A 123 8.70 -12.77 -2.38
CA GLY A 123 7.66 -13.01 -1.38
C GLY A 123 8.06 -14.09 -0.38
N VAL A 124 7.33 -14.13 0.74
CA VAL A 124 7.52 -15.14 1.79
C VAL A 124 6.75 -16.40 1.43
N HIS A 125 7.41 -17.56 1.48
CA HIS A 125 6.79 -18.86 1.29
C HIS A 125 6.86 -19.72 2.55
N GLY A 126 6.23 -19.24 3.63
CA GLY A 126 6.32 -19.83 4.96
C GLY A 126 7.66 -19.56 5.67
N TYR A 127 7.89 -20.27 6.78
CA TYR A 127 9.16 -20.20 7.51
C TYR A 127 10.11 -21.32 7.09
N THR A 128 9.60 -22.56 7.08
CA THR A 128 10.39 -23.71 6.63
C THR A 128 9.70 -24.56 5.57
N HIS A 129 8.46 -24.26 5.21
CA HIS A 129 7.65 -25.08 4.31
C HIS A 129 7.60 -26.55 4.77
N GLN A 130 7.46 -26.76 6.09
CA GLN A 130 7.62 -28.06 6.76
C GLN A 130 6.76 -28.15 8.03
N SER A 131 6.16 -29.31 8.29
CA SER A 131 5.55 -29.67 9.58
C SER A 131 6.28 -30.82 10.27
N GLY A 132 6.49 -30.73 11.58
CA GLY A 132 7.12 -31.79 12.36
C GLY A 132 8.49 -32.18 11.80
N ASN A 133 8.68 -33.47 11.51
CA ASN A 133 9.92 -34.04 10.97
C ASN A 133 9.88 -34.29 9.45
N SER A 134 8.92 -33.71 8.72
CA SER A 134 8.91 -33.76 7.23
C SER A 134 10.15 -33.08 6.65
N ASN A 135 10.39 -33.15 5.35
CA ASN A 135 11.40 -32.28 4.73
C ASN A 135 10.71 -30.97 4.32
N SER A 136 11.43 -29.84 4.35
CA SER A 136 11.00 -28.61 3.67
C SER A 136 10.54 -28.90 2.24
N VAL A 137 9.62 -28.08 1.72
CA VAL A 137 8.92 -28.24 0.42
C VAL A 137 7.87 -29.35 0.41
N SER A 138 8.17 -30.50 1.00
CA SER A 138 7.26 -31.65 1.00
C SER A 138 6.13 -31.58 2.03
N GLY A 139 6.32 -30.79 3.10
CA GLY A 139 5.40 -30.73 4.24
C GLY A 139 4.39 -29.58 4.15
N TYR A 140 3.24 -29.74 4.77
CA TYR A 140 2.24 -28.67 4.92
C TYR A 140 2.54 -27.91 6.21
N GLU A 141 3.18 -26.75 6.12
CA GLU A 141 3.60 -26.02 7.33
C GLU A 141 2.44 -25.61 8.24
N PHE A 142 1.28 -25.34 7.66
CA PHE A 142 0.11 -24.80 8.35
C PHE A 142 -1.09 -25.74 8.24
N TYR A 143 -2.13 -25.47 9.04
CA TYR A 143 -3.22 -26.43 9.25
C TYR A 143 -4.09 -26.60 8.01
N SER A 144 -4.40 -27.86 7.70
CA SER A 144 -5.51 -28.22 6.81
C SER A 144 -6.21 -29.44 7.35
N SER A 145 -7.53 -29.35 7.53
CA SER A 145 -8.34 -30.48 7.99
C SER A 145 -8.27 -31.67 7.04
N ALA A 146 -8.03 -31.44 5.74
CA ALA A 146 -7.99 -32.48 4.71
C ALA A 146 -6.59 -33.04 4.46
N LYS A 147 -5.54 -32.22 4.64
CA LYS A 147 -4.17 -32.58 4.22
C LYS A 147 -3.18 -32.69 5.37
N ASN A 148 -3.35 -31.90 6.43
CA ASN A 148 -2.44 -31.91 7.57
C ASN A 148 -3.14 -31.54 8.89
N PRO A 149 -4.02 -32.42 9.40
CA PRO A 149 -4.84 -32.12 10.58
C PRO A 149 -4.04 -32.06 11.89
N ASP A 150 -2.81 -32.56 11.89
CA ASP A 150 -1.96 -32.65 13.09
C ASP A 150 -1.17 -31.38 13.37
N VAL A 151 -1.10 -30.44 12.41
CA VAL A 151 -0.48 -29.12 12.64
C VAL A 151 -1.35 -28.31 13.62
N PRO A 152 -0.76 -27.64 14.62
CA PRO A 152 -1.52 -26.79 15.53
C PRO A 152 -2.37 -25.75 14.79
N ASN A 153 -3.69 -25.89 14.88
CA ASN A 153 -4.65 -24.93 14.32
C ASN A 153 -4.83 -23.73 15.26
N THR A 154 -3.77 -22.95 15.47
CA THR A 154 -3.80 -21.78 16.35
C THR A 154 -3.13 -20.58 15.70
N TYR A 155 -3.68 -19.41 15.99
CA TYR A 155 -3.09 -18.12 15.67
C TYR A 155 -1.64 -18.01 16.17
N ALA A 156 -1.40 -18.39 17.42
CA ALA A 156 -0.07 -18.28 18.04
C ALA A 156 1.01 -19.09 17.30
N TYR A 157 0.66 -20.30 16.82
CA TYR A 157 1.59 -21.12 16.04
C TYR A 157 1.95 -20.45 14.71
N ALA A 158 0.95 -19.95 13.98
CA ALA A 158 1.19 -19.28 12.71
C ALA A 158 1.97 -17.96 12.88
N LYS A 159 1.64 -17.17 13.91
CA LYS A 159 2.33 -15.92 14.24
C LYS A 159 3.81 -16.14 14.55
N GLU A 160 4.13 -17.11 15.41
CA GLU A 160 5.53 -17.42 15.75
C GLU A 160 6.35 -17.75 14.49
N ARG A 161 5.76 -18.51 13.57
CA ARG A 161 6.44 -18.89 12.31
C ARG A 161 6.58 -17.72 11.36
N ALA A 162 5.52 -16.94 11.17
CA ALA A 162 5.55 -15.77 10.31
C ALA A 162 6.57 -14.74 10.81
N GLU A 163 6.59 -14.43 12.11
CA GLU A 163 7.58 -13.53 12.72
C GLU A 163 9.02 -14.03 12.54
N LYS A 164 9.26 -15.35 12.67
CA LYS A 164 10.58 -15.94 12.40
C LYS A 164 10.99 -15.83 10.94
N ALA A 165 10.06 -16.01 10.01
CA ALA A 165 10.33 -15.81 8.59
C ALA A 165 10.73 -14.36 8.33
N ILE A 166 9.90 -13.39 8.73
CA ILE A 166 10.17 -11.95 8.54
C ILE A 166 11.50 -11.54 9.18
N ALA A 167 11.84 -12.05 10.37
CA ALA A 167 13.12 -11.76 11.01
C ALA A 167 14.33 -12.24 10.19
N LEU A 168 14.24 -13.38 9.50
CA LEU A 168 15.32 -13.85 8.62
C LEU A 168 15.46 -12.98 7.36
N PHE A 169 14.34 -12.56 6.78
CA PHE A 169 14.33 -11.62 5.65
C PHE A 169 14.98 -10.28 6.01
N ASP A 170 14.57 -9.69 7.14
CA ASP A 170 15.13 -8.43 7.67
C ASP A 170 16.65 -8.53 7.90
N GLN A 171 17.11 -9.60 8.58
CA GLN A 171 18.54 -9.85 8.82
C GLN A 171 19.35 -10.08 7.53
N ALA A 172 18.73 -10.65 6.48
CA ALA A 172 19.37 -10.83 5.18
C ALA A 172 19.37 -9.53 4.32
N GLY A 173 18.64 -8.50 4.76
CA GLY A 173 18.40 -7.29 3.98
C GLY A 173 17.64 -7.59 2.69
N ILE A 174 16.57 -8.39 2.79
CA ILE A 174 15.61 -8.69 1.73
C ILE A 174 14.23 -8.27 2.24
N TYR A 175 13.49 -7.48 1.46
CA TYR A 175 12.20 -6.91 1.89
C TYR A 175 11.06 -7.56 1.12
N PRO A 176 10.40 -8.59 1.69
CA PRO A 176 9.41 -9.35 0.94
C PRO A 176 8.14 -8.51 0.69
N ALA A 177 7.63 -8.61 -0.53
CA ALA A 177 6.48 -7.87 -1.05
C ALA A 177 5.13 -8.48 -0.69
N TYR A 178 5.05 -9.81 -0.68
CA TYR A 178 3.82 -10.55 -0.49
C TYR A 178 4.06 -11.80 0.36
N TRP A 179 2.98 -12.33 0.92
CA TRP A 179 2.96 -13.65 1.55
C TRP A 179 2.23 -14.64 0.65
N GLU A 180 2.76 -15.86 0.57
CA GLU A 180 2.12 -16.98 -0.08
C GLU A 180 2.26 -18.21 0.82
N THR A 181 1.12 -18.76 1.22
CA THR A 181 1.07 -19.83 2.21
C THR A 181 1.50 -21.15 1.57
N PRO A 182 2.51 -21.85 2.11
CA PRO A 182 2.80 -23.25 1.79
C PRO A 182 1.55 -24.11 1.51
N HIS A 183 1.47 -24.65 0.28
CA HIS A 183 0.34 -25.46 -0.21
C HIS A 183 -1.05 -24.78 -0.11
N TYR A 184 -1.09 -23.45 -0.05
CA TYR A 184 -2.29 -22.61 0.15
C TYR A 184 -3.17 -23.10 1.31
N SER A 185 -2.52 -23.55 2.38
CA SER A 185 -3.15 -24.33 3.45
C SER A 185 -3.01 -23.63 4.79
N ALA A 186 -3.99 -22.85 5.23
CA ALA A 186 -4.03 -22.30 6.57
C ALA A 186 -5.49 -22.18 7.06
N SER A 187 -5.72 -22.20 8.38
CA SER A 187 -7.04 -21.86 8.90
C SER A 187 -7.28 -20.34 8.90
N PRO A 188 -8.54 -19.87 9.00
CA PRO A 188 -8.83 -18.44 9.12
C PRO A 188 -8.06 -17.74 10.25
N GLN A 189 -7.85 -18.42 11.38
CA GLN A 189 -7.11 -17.86 12.52
C GLN A 189 -5.61 -17.79 12.26
N GLN A 190 -5.08 -18.65 11.38
CA GLN A 190 -3.69 -18.61 10.94
C GLN A 190 -3.48 -17.55 9.87
N LEU A 191 -4.45 -17.34 8.96
CA LEU A 191 -4.40 -16.27 7.97
C LEU A 191 -4.28 -14.88 8.63
N ILE A 192 -5.04 -14.63 9.70
CA ILE A 192 -4.91 -13.39 10.49
C ILE A 192 -3.46 -13.15 10.90
N ALA A 193 -2.73 -14.19 11.33
CA ALA A 193 -1.34 -14.06 11.74
C ALA A 193 -0.39 -13.64 10.61
N PHE A 194 -0.69 -13.98 9.36
CA PHE A 194 0.09 -13.58 8.18
C PHE A 194 -0.25 -12.15 7.75
N GLU A 195 -1.54 -11.79 7.82
CA GLU A 195 -2.04 -10.45 7.52
C GLU A 195 -1.43 -9.37 8.44
N GLU A 196 -1.09 -9.72 9.69
CA GLU A 196 -0.37 -8.82 10.61
C GLU A 196 1.09 -8.60 10.21
N GLN A 197 1.63 -9.41 9.31
CA GLN A 197 3.02 -9.34 8.87
C GLN A 197 3.11 -8.71 7.49
N ILE A 198 2.25 -9.10 6.55
CA ILE A 198 2.28 -8.62 5.17
C ILE A 198 0.86 -8.29 4.69
N GLY A 199 0.68 -7.12 4.06
CA GLY A 199 -0.62 -6.64 3.60
C GLY A 199 -1.03 -7.08 2.18
N LEU A 200 -0.16 -7.82 1.49
CA LEU A 200 -0.39 -8.39 0.17
C LEU A 200 -0.22 -9.90 0.22
N ILE A 201 -1.27 -10.62 -0.17
CA ILE A 201 -1.30 -12.07 -0.26
C ILE A 201 -1.37 -12.45 -1.73
N TYR A 202 -0.49 -13.33 -2.17
CA TYR A 202 -0.53 -13.87 -3.52
C TYR A 202 -0.81 -15.38 -3.43
N GLU A 203 -2.07 -15.80 -3.51
CA GLU A 203 -2.42 -17.23 -3.51
C GLU A 203 -3.87 -17.45 -3.96
N ASN A 204 -4.21 -18.67 -4.38
CA ASN A 204 -5.61 -19.06 -4.53
C ASN A 204 -6.20 -19.37 -3.15
N ASN A 205 -6.71 -18.35 -2.47
CA ASN A 205 -7.27 -18.53 -1.14
C ASN A 205 -8.72 -19.03 -1.21
N TYR A 206 -8.94 -20.29 -0.84
CA TYR A 206 -10.26 -20.95 -0.85
C TYR A 206 -11.21 -20.45 0.25
N TYR A 207 -10.69 -19.76 1.28
CA TYR A 207 -11.50 -19.14 2.34
C TYR A 207 -12.10 -17.81 1.90
N TYR A 208 -11.67 -17.29 0.75
CA TYR A 208 -12.17 -16.09 0.12
C TYR A 208 -12.80 -16.44 -1.24
N PRO A 209 -14.02 -17.03 -1.24
CA PRO A 209 -14.62 -17.62 -2.44
C PRO A 209 -14.73 -16.62 -3.60
N GLU A 210 -14.87 -15.33 -3.29
CA GLU A 210 -14.97 -14.27 -4.28
C GLU A 210 -13.64 -14.00 -4.98
N ALA A 211 -12.47 -14.20 -4.34
CA ALA A 211 -11.16 -14.06 -4.99
C ALA A 211 -10.92 -15.14 -6.06
N TRP A 212 -11.28 -16.37 -5.72
CA TRP A 212 -11.25 -17.51 -6.65
C TRP A 212 -12.25 -17.35 -7.81
N LYS A 213 -13.46 -16.85 -7.55
CA LYS A 213 -14.50 -16.71 -8.57
C LYS A 213 -14.30 -15.50 -9.49
N SER A 214 -13.81 -14.40 -8.94
CA SER A 214 -13.77 -13.12 -9.65
C SER A 214 -12.56 -12.99 -10.59
N ASN A 215 -11.53 -13.86 -10.46
CA ASN A 215 -10.23 -13.68 -11.12
C ASN A 215 -9.60 -12.30 -10.85
N ASN A 216 -10.09 -11.60 -9.81
CA ASN A 216 -9.75 -10.22 -9.51
C ASN A 216 -9.04 -10.11 -8.16
N VAL A 217 -8.33 -9.02 -7.97
CA VAL A 217 -7.79 -8.67 -6.65
C VAL A 217 -8.94 -8.44 -5.70
N VAL A 218 -8.88 -9.04 -4.52
CA VAL A 218 -9.88 -8.83 -3.48
C VAL A 218 -9.27 -8.01 -2.36
N ASN A 219 -9.89 -6.86 -2.12
CA ASN A 219 -9.63 -6.04 -0.95
C ASN A 219 -10.48 -6.55 0.21
N GLN A 220 -9.86 -6.86 1.35
CA GLN A 220 -10.57 -7.31 2.54
C GLN A 220 -10.22 -6.50 3.77
N HIS A 221 -11.16 -6.41 4.71
CA HIS A 221 -10.97 -5.73 5.96
C HIS A 221 -11.32 -6.66 7.12
N GLN A 222 -10.39 -6.81 8.06
CA GLN A 222 -10.61 -7.48 9.35
C GLN A 222 -10.72 -6.42 10.44
N GLU A 223 -11.46 -6.70 11.51
CA GLU A 223 -11.62 -5.78 12.66
C GLU A 223 -10.28 -5.36 13.29
N TYR A 224 -9.25 -6.20 13.15
CA TYR A 224 -7.93 -6.00 13.75
C TYR A 224 -6.85 -5.49 12.78
N TYR A 225 -7.04 -5.69 11.47
CA TYR A 225 -6.07 -5.35 10.42
C TYR A 225 -6.78 -4.63 9.28
N CYS A 226 -6.44 -3.35 9.13
CA CYS A 226 -7.07 -2.45 8.18
C CYS A 226 -6.53 -2.72 6.77
N GLY A 227 -7.36 -3.37 5.95
CA GLY A 227 -7.20 -3.65 4.52
C GLY A 227 -6.15 -4.72 4.18
N LEU A 228 -6.46 -5.61 3.25
CA LEU A 228 -5.62 -6.71 2.75
C LEU A 228 -5.89 -6.84 1.26
N ASP A 229 -4.84 -6.93 0.45
CA ASP A 229 -4.98 -7.28 -0.95
C ASP A 229 -4.68 -8.76 -1.17
N VAL A 230 -5.59 -9.45 -1.84
CA VAL A 230 -5.41 -10.86 -2.24
C VAL A 230 -5.39 -10.94 -3.76
N VAL A 231 -4.24 -11.33 -4.31
CA VAL A 231 -4.05 -11.59 -5.74
C VAL A 231 -4.17 -13.10 -5.99
N PRO A 232 -5.10 -13.55 -6.85
CA PRO A 232 -5.25 -14.97 -7.15
C PRO A 232 -4.26 -15.46 -8.22
N ALA A 233 -4.06 -16.78 -8.28
CA ALA A 233 -3.29 -17.50 -9.30
C ALA A 233 -4.15 -18.56 -10.03
N PRO A 234 -5.24 -18.17 -10.72
CA PRO A 234 -6.29 -19.08 -11.18
C PRO A 234 -5.82 -20.13 -12.21
N LEU A 235 -4.70 -19.90 -12.90
CA LEU A 235 -4.14 -20.88 -13.82
C LEU A 235 -3.32 -21.96 -13.11
N GLY A 236 -2.82 -21.70 -11.91
CA GLY A 236 -2.08 -22.66 -11.08
C GLY A 236 -0.71 -23.07 -11.62
N HIS A 237 -0.25 -24.28 -11.27
CA HIS A 237 1.09 -24.78 -11.60
C HIS A 237 1.26 -25.12 -13.07
N LEU A 238 2.29 -24.63 -13.74
CA LEU A 238 2.79 -25.13 -15.03
C LEU A 238 3.88 -26.19 -14.80
N ASN A 239 3.55 -27.45 -15.01
CA ASN A 239 4.45 -28.59 -14.78
C ASN A 239 4.47 -29.65 -15.91
N SER A 240 3.63 -29.49 -16.93
CA SER A 240 3.57 -30.42 -18.06
C SER A 240 2.97 -29.77 -19.33
N PRO A 241 3.19 -30.34 -20.52
CA PRO A 241 2.55 -29.90 -21.76
C PRO A 241 1.01 -29.99 -21.72
N GLU A 242 0.46 -31.01 -21.07
CA GLU A 242 -0.99 -31.16 -20.89
C GLU A 242 -1.53 -30.03 -20.02
N ARG A 243 -0.77 -29.64 -18.99
CA ARG A 243 -1.15 -28.54 -18.12
C ARG A 243 -1.07 -27.19 -18.83
N LEU A 244 -0.04 -26.96 -19.65
CA LEU A 244 0.03 -25.80 -20.55
C LEU A 244 -1.23 -25.71 -21.43
N THR A 245 -1.57 -26.83 -22.09
CA THR A 245 -2.76 -26.90 -22.95
C THR A 245 -4.04 -26.57 -22.17
N ALA A 246 -4.19 -27.10 -20.96
CA ALA A 246 -5.34 -26.83 -20.11
C ALA A 246 -5.42 -25.35 -19.66
N MET A 247 -4.28 -24.72 -19.33
CA MET A 247 -4.24 -23.30 -18.99
C MET A 247 -4.69 -22.43 -20.17
N LEU A 248 -4.16 -22.69 -21.37
CA LEU A 248 -4.52 -21.93 -22.57
C LEU A 248 -6.01 -22.09 -22.91
N ALA A 249 -6.56 -23.30 -22.75
CA ALA A 249 -7.99 -23.55 -22.95
C ALA A 249 -8.88 -22.75 -21.99
N VAL A 250 -8.43 -22.48 -20.76
CA VAL A 250 -9.15 -21.60 -19.82
C VAL A 250 -9.21 -20.15 -20.32
N LEU A 251 -8.13 -19.67 -20.95
CA LEU A 251 -8.06 -18.30 -21.47
C LEU A 251 -8.78 -18.11 -22.80
N ASP A 252 -8.92 -19.19 -23.57
CA ASP A 252 -9.62 -19.20 -24.86
C ASP A 252 -11.16 -19.32 -24.69
N ASP A 253 -11.65 -19.66 -23.50
CA ASP A 253 -13.08 -19.67 -23.17
C ASP A 253 -13.65 -18.24 -23.19
N PRO A 254 -14.61 -17.92 -24.09
CA PRO A 254 -15.22 -16.59 -24.15
C PRO A 254 -15.88 -16.15 -22.84
N ALA A 255 -16.40 -17.10 -22.04
CA ALA A 255 -16.98 -16.81 -20.73
C ALA A 255 -15.93 -16.40 -19.68
N LYS A 256 -14.66 -16.65 -19.96
CA LYS A 256 -13.50 -16.29 -19.13
C LYS A 256 -12.57 -15.31 -19.85
N SER A 257 -12.99 -14.73 -20.98
CA SER A 257 -12.19 -13.78 -21.72
C SER A 257 -11.87 -12.56 -20.85
N GLY A 258 -10.59 -12.15 -20.81
CA GLY A 258 -10.13 -11.06 -19.94
C GLY A 258 -9.73 -11.50 -18.53
N THR A 259 -9.81 -12.80 -18.20
CA THR A 259 -9.29 -13.37 -16.96
C THR A 259 -7.81 -13.07 -16.79
N LEU A 260 -7.42 -12.70 -15.57
CA LEU A 260 -6.04 -12.59 -15.13
C LEU A 260 -5.28 -13.91 -15.37
N ALA A 261 -4.25 -13.88 -16.22
CA ALA A 261 -3.41 -15.03 -16.50
C ALA A 261 -2.29 -15.13 -15.44
N SER A 262 -2.68 -15.46 -14.21
CA SER A 262 -1.76 -15.58 -13.08
C SER A 262 -1.50 -17.04 -12.73
N LEU A 263 -0.22 -17.41 -12.66
CA LEU A 263 0.27 -18.79 -12.58
C LEU A 263 1.58 -18.89 -11.80
N TYR A 264 2.02 -20.13 -11.57
CA TYR A 264 3.34 -20.38 -10.99
C TYR A 264 4.07 -21.55 -11.66
N VAL A 265 5.40 -21.54 -11.53
CA VAL A 265 6.34 -22.56 -12.00
C VAL A 265 7.32 -22.84 -10.88
N HIS A 266 7.67 -24.10 -10.64
CA HIS A 266 8.84 -24.42 -9.83
C HIS A 266 10.07 -24.38 -10.78
N PRO A 267 11.08 -23.52 -10.55
CA PRO A 267 12.21 -23.32 -11.48
C PRO A 267 12.91 -24.61 -11.91
N THR A 268 12.88 -25.63 -11.06
CA THR A 268 13.51 -26.93 -11.28
C THR A 268 12.94 -27.69 -12.48
N TYR A 269 11.67 -27.44 -12.88
CA TYR A 269 11.11 -27.97 -14.12
C TYR A 269 11.76 -27.38 -15.37
N GLU A 270 12.30 -26.16 -15.26
CA GLU A 270 12.99 -25.49 -16.36
C GLU A 270 14.49 -25.82 -16.39
N PHE A 271 15.09 -26.21 -15.27
CA PHE A 271 16.53 -26.52 -15.19
C PHE A 271 16.98 -27.65 -16.13
N GLN A 272 16.09 -28.57 -16.48
CA GLN A 272 16.38 -29.63 -17.46
C GLN A 272 16.54 -29.09 -18.90
N PHE A 273 15.98 -27.92 -19.19
CA PHE A 273 16.07 -27.22 -20.47
C PHE A 273 17.27 -26.27 -20.54
N ILE A 274 18.00 -26.09 -19.43
CA ILE A 274 19.17 -25.22 -19.38
C ILE A 274 20.43 -26.09 -19.34
N LYS A 275 21.17 -26.11 -20.44
CA LYS A 275 22.36 -26.96 -20.62
C LYS A 275 23.64 -26.16 -20.43
N LYS A 276 24.50 -26.65 -19.55
CA LYS A 276 25.87 -26.15 -19.39
C LYS A 276 26.74 -26.60 -20.57
N VAL A 277 27.36 -25.65 -21.26
CA VAL A 277 28.25 -25.88 -22.40
C VAL A 277 29.59 -25.22 -22.10
N GLN A 278 30.67 -25.96 -22.29
CA GLN A 278 32.02 -25.42 -22.19
C GLN A 278 32.46 -24.94 -23.57
N GLN A 279 32.79 -23.66 -23.67
CA GLN A 279 33.27 -23.03 -24.89
C GLN A 279 34.74 -23.40 -25.16
N GLU A 280 35.18 -23.28 -26.42
CA GLU A 280 36.56 -23.61 -26.82
C GLU A 280 37.61 -22.74 -26.11
N ASN A 281 37.24 -21.53 -25.69
CA ASN A 281 38.07 -20.62 -24.89
C ASN A 281 38.14 -20.99 -23.39
N GLY A 282 37.44 -22.04 -22.97
CA GLY A 282 37.36 -22.50 -21.58
C GLY A 282 36.25 -21.86 -20.74
N GLU A 283 35.50 -20.90 -21.28
CA GLU A 283 34.37 -20.27 -20.57
C GLU A 283 33.18 -21.22 -20.48
N VAL A 284 32.41 -21.08 -19.40
CA VAL A 284 31.16 -21.80 -19.21
C VAL A 284 30.03 -20.92 -19.70
N GLN A 285 29.19 -21.45 -20.59
CA GLN A 285 27.94 -20.84 -21.01
C GLN A 285 26.77 -21.77 -20.66
N TYR A 286 25.62 -21.17 -20.35
CA TYR A 286 24.37 -21.90 -20.21
C TYR A 286 23.46 -21.58 -21.41
N ILE A 287 22.94 -22.62 -22.06
CA ILE A 287 22.02 -22.50 -23.20
C ILE A 287 20.64 -22.94 -22.73
N TYR A 288 19.66 -22.04 -22.80
CA TYR A 288 18.27 -22.31 -22.45
C TYR A 288 17.49 -22.70 -23.71
N ASP A 289 16.90 -23.90 -23.74
CA ASP A 289 16.11 -24.41 -24.86
C ASP A 289 14.79 -23.64 -25.01
N GLU A 290 14.59 -23.00 -26.15
CA GLU A 290 13.37 -22.24 -26.48
C GLU A 290 12.11 -23.13 -26.58
N ASN A 291 12.26 -24.46 -26.59
CA ASN A 291 11.13 -25.39 -26.53
C ASN A 291 10.71 -25.72 -25.09
N SER A 292 11.27 -25.06 -24.07
CA SER A 292 10.86 -25.27 -22.69
C SER A 292 9.38 -24.88 -22.46
N LEU A 293 8.78 -25.37 -21.38
CA LEU A 293 7.37 -25.08 -21.07
C LEU A 293 7.15 -23.59 -20.84
N LEU A 294 8.07 -22.94 -20.12
CA LEU A 294 7.99 -21.50 -19.87
C LEU A 294 8.11 -20.67 -21.15
N HIS A 295 9.02 -20.99 -22.07
CA HIS A 295 9.13 -20.29 -23.36
C HIS A 295 7.84 -20.41 -24.18
N GLN A 296 7.29 -21.62 -24.27
CA GLN A 296 6.03 -21.86 -24.97
C GLN A 296 4.88 -21.05 -24.36
N LEU A 297 4.75 -21.06 -23.03
CA LEU A 297 3.71 -20.30 -22.33
C LEU A 297 3.83 -18.79 -22.60
N VAL A 298 5.02 -18.22 -22.42
CA VAL A 298 5.27 -16.78 -22.62
C VAL A 298 4.87 -16.37 -24.03
N LYS A 299 5.30 -17.14 -25.03
CA LYS A 299 4.95 -16.92 -26.44
C LYS A 299 3.43 -16.95 -26.65
N GLU A 300 2.76 -17.97 -26.14
CA GLU A 300 1.31 -18.15 -26.31
C GLU A 300 0.48 -17.07 -25.60
N LEU A 301 0.92 -16.59 -24.43
CA LEU A 301 0.27 -15.49 -23.71
C LEU A 301 0.45 -14.16 -24.46
N LYS A 302 1.68 -13.84 -24.90
CA LYS A 302 1.94 -12.63 -25.71
C LYS A 302 1.14 -12.63 -27.01
N ASN A 303 1.06 -13.77 -27.71
CA ASN A 303 0.24 -13.93 -28.92
C ASN A 303 -1.26 -13.68 -28.67
N ARG A 304 -1.75 -13.97 -27.46
CA ARG A 304 -3.14 -13.69 -27.03
C ARG A 304 -3.37 -12.24 -26.57
N GLY A 305 -2.34 -11.40 -26.64
CA GLY A 305 -2.38 -10.00 -26.22
C GLY A 305 -2.25 -9.80 -24.71
N TYR A 306 -1.79 -10.80 -23.96
CA TYR A 306 -1.48 -10.63 -22.54
C TYR A 306 -0.18 -9.86 -22.37
N THR A 307 -0.19 -8.93 -21.43
CA THR A 307 1.01 -8.22 -20.96
C THR A 307 1.40 -8.80 -19.61
N PHE A 308 2.64 -9.24 -19.47
CA PHE A 308 3.17 -9.59 -18.15
C PHE A 308 3.36 -8.32 -17.34
N VAL A 309 2.82 -8.32 -16.13
CA VAL A 309 2.85 -7.19 -15.21
C VAL A 309 3.38 -7.67 -13.86
N SER A 310 3.80 -6.74 -13.00
CA SER A 310 4.14 -7.11 -11.62
C SER A 310 2.88 -7.25 -10.78
N ILE A 311 2.97 -7.94 -9.65
CA ILE A 311 1.89 -7.97 -8.66
C ILE A 311 1.43 -6.55 -8.25
N TYR A 312 2.34 -5.57 -8.23
CA TYR A 312 2.03 -4.18 -7.92
C TYR A 312 1.18 -3.49 -8.97
N SER A 313 1.28 -3.87 -10.25
CA SER A 313 0.42 -3.28 -11.28
C SER A 313 -1.07 -3.64 -11.12
N LEU A 314 -1.38 -4.57 -10.20
CA LEU A 314 -2.76 -4.95 -9.86
C LEU A 314 -3.34 -4.17 -8.67
N VAL A 315 -2.51 -3.46 -7.89
CA VAL A 315 -2.90 -2.75 -6.66
C VAL A 315 -2.34 -1.33 -6.67
N GLY A 316 -3.12 -0.33 -6.24
CA GLY A 316 -2.63 1.06 -6.19
C GLY A 316 -1.74 1.33 -4.98
N PHE A 317 -2.10 0.71 -3.85
CA PHE A 317 -1.45 0.86 -2.56
C PHE A 317 -1.34 -0.51 -1.91
N VAL A 318 -0.26 -0.77 -1.20
CA VAL A 318 -0.10 -1.98 -0.40
C VAL A 318 -0.16 -1.63 1.08
N PRO A 319 -1.11 -2.20 1.84
CA PRO A 319 -1.14 -2.06 3.28
C PRO A 319 0.18 -2.49 3.91
N ALA A 320 0.76 -1.63 4.74
CA ALA A 320 2.11 -1.77 5.23
C ALA A 320 2.14 -1.56 6.75
N GLN A 321 2.93 -0.62 7.26
CA GLN A 321 3.31 -0.55 8.66
C GLN A 321 2.15 -0.20 9.58
N ARG A 322 2.18 -0.81 10.77
CA ARG A 322 1.31 -0.44 11.88
C ARG A 322 2.14 0.02 13.06
N ALA A 323 1.82 1.19 13.59
CA ALA A 323 2.31 1.59 14.91
C ALA A 323 1.18 1.44 15.92
N GLU A 324 1.40 0.54 16.88
CA GLU A 324 0.49 0.29 17.98
C GLU A 324 0.90 1.10 19.21
N ASN A 325 -0.07 1.42 20.08
CA ASN A 325 0.15 2.11 21.35
C ASN A 325 0.70 3.54 21.27
N ILE A 326 0.52 4.23 20.13
CA ILE A 326 0.74 5.68 20.15
C ILE A 326 -0.42 6.31 20.91
N GLN A 327 -0.14 7.06 21.98
CA GLN A 327 -1.19 7.68 22.79
C GLN A 327 -1.68 8.98 22.12
N PHE A 328 -2.91 8.94 21.61
CA PHE A 328 -3.59 10.12 21.05
C PHE A 328 -4.90 10.40 21.79
N ASP A 329 -5.27 11.67 21.92
CA ASP A 329 -6.63 12.10 22.27
C ASP A 329 -7.42 12.26 20.95
N PRO A 330 -8.71 11.90 20.86
CA PRO A 330 -9.50 12.04 19.62
C PRO A 330 -9.58 13.47 19.04
N ARG A 331 -9.12 14.48 19.79
CA ARG A 331 -9.04 15.88 19.33
C ARG A 331 -7.70 16.23 18.70
N ASP A 332 -6.71 15.36 18.81
CA ASP A 332 -5.38 15.57 18.30
C ASP A 332 -5.40 15.67 16.77
N GLU A 333 -4.45 16.44 16.22
CA GLU A 333 -4.26 16.56 14.78
C GLU A 333 -2.93 15.94 14.41
N VAL A 334 -2.86 15.27 13.27
CA VAL A 334 -1.62 14.66 12.77
C VAL A 334 -1.32 15.21 11.39
N PHE A 335 -0.03 15.39 11.14
CA PHE A 335 0.51 15.85 9.88
C PHE A 335 1.63 14.90 9.44
N ALA A 336 1.82 14.75 8.14
CA ALA A 336 2.91 13.99 7.56
C ALA A 336 3.76 14.95 6.72
N GLY A 337 5.08 14.77 6.72
CA GLY A 337 5.97 15.69 6.04
C GLY A 337 7.45 15.35 6.15
N GLN A 338 8.27 16.06 5.37
CA GLN A 338 9.74 16.01 5.38
C GLN A 338 10.30 16.88 6.52
N PHE A 339 10.20 16.40 7.75
CA PHE A 339 10.68 17.15 8.92
C PHE A 339 12.16 16.94 9.25
N VAL A 340 12.83 15.93 8.71
CA VAL A 340 14.26 15.69 8.96
C VAL A 340 15.08 15.61 7.67
N PRO A 341 16.34 16.08 7.66
CA PRO A 341 17.16 16.10 6.47
C PRO A 341 17.80 14.72 6.21
N HIS A 342 17.13 13.83 5.45
CA HIS A 342 17.68 12.63 4.79
C HIS A 342 16.66 12.11 3.76
N ALA A 343 17.07 11.25 2.81
CA ALA A 343 16.19 10.66 1.80
C ALA A 343 15.00 9.85 2.38
N SER A 344 15.14 9.33 3.61
CA SER A 344 14.06 8.69 4.38
C SER A 344 13.39 9.64 5.39
N GLY A 345 13.63 10.94 5.29
CA GLY A 345 13.40 11.93 6.35
C GLY A 345 11.96 12.39 6.55
N LYS A 346 11.02 11.51 6.23
CA LYS A 346 9.59 11.68 6.38
C LYS A 346 9.19 11.29 7.79
N ALA A 347 8.28 12.05 8.38
CA ALA A 347 7.87 11.85 9.74
C ALA A 347 6.44 12.31 9.94
N LEU A 348 5.87 11.88 11.07
CA LEU A 348 4.58 12.32 11.52
C LEU A 348 4.75 13.31 12.64
N LEU A 349 4.04 14.43 12.53
CA LEU A 349 3.92 15.42 13.56
C LEU A 349 2.54 15.31 14.19
N LEU A 350 2.49 14.88 15.45
CA LEU A 350 1.28 14.85 16.24
C LEU A 350 1.15 16.14 17.05
N TRP A 351 0.04 16.85 16.95
CA TRP A 351 -0.34 17.87 17.92
C TRP A 351 -1.26 17.31 18.99
N ASN A 352 -0.69 17.00 20.15
CA ASN A 352 -1.46 16.67 21.34
C ASN A 352 -2.11 17.94 21.90
N LYS A 353 -3.41 18.14 21.65
CA LYS A 353 -4.10 19.39 22.03
C LYS A 353 -4.32 19.53 23.51
N ARG A 354 -4.47 18.41 24.25
CA ARG A 354 -4.68 18.44 25.69
C ARG A 354 -3.41 18.88 26.43
N ALA A 355 -2.27 18.31 26.06
CA ALA A 355 -0.97 18.66 26.62
C ALA A 355 -0.37 19.93 26.00
N ASN A 356 -0.91 20.37 24.84
CA ASN A 356 -0.35 21.43 24.01
C ASN A 356 1.12 21.15 23.64
N GLN A 357 1.35 19.95 23.12
CA GLN A 357 2.66 19.44 22.74
C GLN A 357 2.63 18.90 21.32
N TRP A 358 3.69 19.12 20.58
CA TRP A 358 3.88 18.64 19.23
C TRP A 358 4.94 17.55 19.26
N HIS A 359 4.51 16.30 19.05
CA HIS A 359 5.33 15.10 19.14
C HIS A 359 5.76 14.65 17.75
N MET A 360 7.03 14.26 17.59
CA MET A 360 7.56 13.80 16.31
C MET A 360 7.76 12.28 16.31
N PHE A 361 7.26 11.60 15.27
CA PHE A 361 7.50 10.18 15.02
C PHE A 361 8.19 10.02 13.67
N ARG A 362 9.47 9.66 13.68
CA ARG A 362 10.25 9.46 12.44
C ARG A 362 9.86 8.15 11.78
N TYR A 363 9.66 8.18 10.47
CA TYR A 363 9.56 6.97 9.68
C TYR A 363 10.97 6.46 9.35
N THR A 364 11.23 5.18 9.59
CA THR A 364 12.59 4.61 9.50
C THR A 364 12.73 3.51 8.46
N ALA A 365 11.65 3.13 7.77
CA ALA A 365 11.73 2.18 6.67
C ALA A 365 12.15 2.90 5.38
N SER A 366 12.92 2.21 4.53
CA SER A 366 13.47 2.76 3.27
C SER A 366 12.67 2.39 2.02
N TRP A 367 11.62 1.57 2.16
CA TRP A 367 10.73 1.03 1.12
C TRP A 367 9.49 0.42 1.83
N TYR A 368 8.74 -0.48 1.17
CA TYR A 368 7.80 -1.43 1.76
C TYR A 368 8.50 -2.32 2.78
N ALA A 369 8.28 -2.01 4.05
CA ALA A 369 8.55 -2.93 5.14
C ALA A 369 7.28 -3.70 5.51
N PRO A 370 7.39 -5.00 5.83
CA PRO A 370 6.32 -5.77 6.47
C PRO A 370 5.69 -4.99 7.63
N ARG A 371 4.40 -5.22 7.87
CA ARG A 371 3.59 -4.48 8.83
C ARG A 371 4.18 -4.43 10.25
N ALA A 372 4.77 -5.55 10.68
CA ALA A 372 5.34 -5.74 12.01
C ALA A 372 6.72 -5.07 12.18
N THR A 373 7.29 -4.53 11.11
CA THR A 373 8.56 -3.78 11.20
C THR A 373 8.34 -2.51 12.01
N ARG A 374 9.16 -2.32 13.05
CA ARG A 374 9.20 -1.10 13.86
C ARG A 374 9.71 0.08 13.05
N SER A 375 8.83 0.66 12.26
CA SER A 375 9.16 1.68 11.26
C SER A 375 8.85 3.09 11.73
N PHE A 376 8.32 3.23 12.95
CA PHE A 376 8.06 4.53 13.58
C PHE A 376 8.88 4.64 14.86
N GLN A 377 9.73 5.66 14.91
CA GLN A 377 10.54 5.98 16.08
C GLN A 377 10.04 7.29 16.72
N ASP A 378 9.56 7.19 17.96
CA ASP A 378 9.28 8.37 18.77
C ASP A 378 10.57 9.18 18.98
N SER A 379 10.53 10.43 18.53
CA SER A 379 11.62 11.40 18.57
C SER A 379 11.36 12.53 19.57
N GLY A 380 10.36 12.39 20.44
CA GLY A 380 10.07 13.32 21.52
C GLY A 380 9.32 14.58 21.08
N VAL A 381 9.07 15.45 22.07
CA VAL A 381 8.33 16.71 21.88
C VAL A 381 9.20 17.77 21.21
N TRP A 382 8.78 18.22 20.04
CA TRP A 382 9.48 19.21 19.20
C TRP A 382 9.00 20.65 19.42
N LEU A 383 7.78 20.84 19.90
CA LEU A 383 7.24 22.14 20.31
C LEU A 383 6.28 21.95 21.48
N LYS A 384 6.34 22.85 22.46
CA LYS A 384 5.44 22.84 23.62
C LYS A 384 5.26 24.23 24.17
N ASP A 385 4.26 24.39 25.05
CA ASP A 385 4.03 25.60 25.83
C ASP A 385 3.74 26.86 24.97
N LEU A 386 3.36 26.68 23.70
CA LEU A 386 3.01 27.78 22.80
C LEU A 386 1.54 28.17 23.01
N THR A 387 1.27 29.42 23.37
CA THR A 387 -0.11 29.89 23.51
C THR A 387 -0.72 30.14 22.13
N LEU A 388 -1.80 29.41 21.81
CA LEU A 388 -2.49 29.53 20.53
C LEU A 388 -3.86 30.19 20.69
N GLU A 389 -4.16 31.09 19.76
CA GLU A 389 -5.47 31.71 19.68
C GLU A 389 -6.51 30.70 19.16
N LYS A 390 -7.75 30.80 19.62
CA LYS A 390 -8.84 29.97 19.10
C LYS A 390 -9.01 30.20 17.59
N GLY A 391 -9.11 29.12 16.83
CA GLY A 391 -9.22 29.19 15.37
C GLY A 391 -7.87 29.29 14.63
N THR A 392 -6.74 29.10 15.33
CA THR A 392 -5.44 28.94 14.68
C THR A 392 -5.42 27.65 13.88
N VAL A 393 -5.01 27.74 12.61
CA VAL A 393 -4.86 26.64 11.67
C VAL A 393 -3.37 26.34 11.48
N PRO A 394 -2.92 25.11 11.77
CA PRO A 394 -1.57 24.67 11.44
C PRO A 394 -1.43 24.31 9.96
N LEU A 395 -0.27 24.61 9.40
CA LEU A 395 0.13 24.31 8.03
C LEU A 395 1.56 23.79 8.04
N ILE A 396 1.82 22.77 7.24
CA ILE A 396 3.15 22.19 7.04
C ILE A 396 3.67 22.63 5.68
N GLY A 397 4.97 22.90 5.60
CA GLY A 397 5.64 23.18 4.34
C GLY A 397 7.01 23.83 4.50
N TYR A 398 7.71 23.98 3.39
CA TYR A 398 9.02 24.62 3.27
C TYR A 398 8.93 26.14 3.41
N PHE A 399 8.61 26.64 4.61
CA PHE A 399 8.37 28.08 4.81
C PHE A 399 9.66 28.89 4.95
N LYS A 400 10.72 28.31 5.53
CA LYS A 400 11.98 29.01 5.80
C LYS A 400 13.07 28.68 4.80
N ASN A 401 13.16 27.41 4.40
CA ASN A 401 14.13 26.86 3.45
C ASN A 401 13.53 25.62 2.79
N LYS A 402 14.23 25.06 1.79
CA LYS A 402 13.77 23.92 0.97
C LYS A 402 14.24 22.55 1.47
N ASP A 403 14.99 22.53 2.57
CA ASP A 403 15.65 21.30 3.02
C ASP A 403 14.74 20.47 3.93
N LYS A 404 13.87 21.15 4.69
CA LYS A 404 12.96 20.56 5.68
C LYS A 404 11.73 21.44 5.85
N GLU A 405 10.62 20.80 6.14
CA GLU A 405 9.36 21.48 6.38
C GLU A 405 9.29 22.06 7.80
N ASP A 406 8.64 23.21 7.90
CA ASP A 406 8.36 23.97 9.10
C ASP A 406 6.88 23.84 9.49
N LEU A 407 6.53 24.34 10.67
CA LEU A 407 5.14 24.47 11.11
C LEU A 407 4.74 25.96 11.10
N LEU A 408 3.74 26.30 10.30
CA LEU A 408 3.15 27.64 10.28
C LEU A 408 1.79 27.62 10.97
N LEU A 409 1.60 28.49 11.95
CA LEU A 409 0.38 28.59 12.73
C LEU A 409 -0.30 29.91 12.39
N PHE A 410 -1.42 29.83 11.68
CA PHE A 410 -2.10 31.00 11.12
C PHE A 410 -3.46 31.24 11.78
N ASN A 411 -3.70 32.47 12.24
CA ASN A 411 -5.02 32.89 12.73
C ASN A 411 -5.58 34.02 11.84
N ALA A 412 -6.62 33.69 11.08
CA ALA A 412 -7.24 34.64 10.16
C ALA A 412 -7.99 35.79 10.86
N ALA A 413 -8.52 35.56 12.06
CA ALA A 413 -9.29 36.59 12.77
C ALA A 413 -8.40 37.75 13.24
N SER A 414 -7.22 37.42 13.77
CA SER A 414 -6.26 38.38 14.32
C SER A 414 -5.14 38.77 13.37
N GLY A 415 -4.98 38.07 12.23
CA GLY A 415 -3.82 38.21 11.35
C GLY A 415 -2.51 37.73 11.99
N ASN A 416 -2.58 37.02 13.11
CA ASN A 416 -1.42 36.48 13.80
C ASN A 416 -0.85 35.29 13.03
N LEU A 417 0.47 35.26 12.93
CA LEU A 417 1.21 34.23 12.22
C LEU A 417 2.39 33.82 13.06
N ILE A 418 2.51 32.54 13.40
CA ILE A 418 3.67 32.03 14.12
C ILE A 418 4.36 31.01 13.22
N LEU A 419 5.54 31.35 12.72
CA LEU A 419 6.39 30.41 12.02
C LEU A 419 7.24 29.69 13.06
N ALA A 420 6.96 28.42 13.32
CA ALA A 420 7.82 27.57 14.12
C ALA A 420 8.82 26.87 13.19
N ALA A 421 9.99 27.51 12.99
CA ALA A 421 10.98 27.03 12.05
C ALA A 421 11.69 25.79 12.59
N ASN A 422 11.88 24.80 11.73
CA ASN A 422 12.51 23.54 12.02
C ASN A 422 14.04 23.71 12.05
N ASP A 423 14.68 23.45 13.18
CA ASP A 423 16.15 23.48 13.27
C ASP A 423 16.82 22.12 12.97
N GLY A 424 16.02 21.09 12.67
CA GLY A 424 16.42 19.71 12.42
C GLY A 424 16.18 18.79 13.62
N ASN A 425 15.92 19.34 14.80
CA ASN A 425 15.65 18.59 16.03
C ASN A 425 14.41 19.09 16.81
N LYS A 426 13.97 20.33 16.58
CA LYS A 426 12.79 20.94 17.21
C LYS A 426 12.26 22.09 16.35
N PHE A 427 11.08 22.58 16.68
CA PHE A 427 10.57 23.83 16.12
C PHE A 427 10.88 25.03 17.02
N VAL A 428 11.36 26.10 16.42
CA VAL A 428 11.69 27.38 17.08
C VAL A 428 10.67 28.43 16.62
N PRO A 429 9.74 28.88 17.50
CA PRO A 429 8.69 29.81 17.13
C PRO A 429 9.21 31.24 16.94
N TYR A 430 8.80 31.85 15.83
CA TYR A 430 8.95 33.26 15.51
C TYR A 430 7.56 33.88 15.35
N HIS A 431 7.25 34.86 16.19
CA HIS A 431 6.00 35.60 16.08
C HIS A 431 6.11 36.62 14.95
N LEU A 432 5.28 36.42 13.94
CA LEU A 432 5.11 37.31 12.81
C LEU A 432 3.72 37.96 12.91
N LYS A 433 3.55 39.09 12.25
CA LYS A 433 2.23 39.69 12.08
C LYS A 433 2.03 39.97 10.62
N TRP A 434 0.84 39.63 10.13
CA TRP A 434 0.44 39.95 8.77
C TRP A 434 -0.79 40.85 8.80
N PRO A 435 -0.61 42.19 8.84
CA PRO A 435 -1.69 43.13 9.08
C PRO A 435 -2.82 43.09 8.06
N ALA A 436 -2.57 42.53 6.87
CA ALA A 436 -3.50 42.47 5.74
C ALA A 436 -4.75 41.61 5.99
N LEU A 437 -4.78 40.79 7.06
CA LEU A 437 -5.85 39.81 7.33
C LEU A 437 -6.71 40.11 8.55
N ASN A 438 -6.43 41.18 9.29
CA ASN A 438 -7.21 41.53 10.47
C ASN A 438 -8.71 41.63 10.09
N GLN A 439 -9.57 40.83 10.76
CA GLN A 439 -11.05 40.82 10.68
C GLN A 439 -11.75 39.83 9.72
N SER A 440 -11.10 38.77 9.23
CA SER A 440 -11.83 37.73 8.46
C SER A 440 -11.76 36.36 9.11
N GLN A 441 -12.80 35.99 9.87
CA GLN A 441 -12.84 34.73 10.63
C GLN A 441 -13.06 33.48 9.77
N THR A 442 -13.39 33.65 8.49
CA THR A 442 -13.85 32.56 7.61
C THR A 442 -12.82 32.16 6.56
N ILE A 443 -11.68 32.86 6.48
CA ILE A 443 -10.60 32.52 5.55
C ILE A 443 -9.98 31.19 5.94
N ARG A 444 -9.89 30.29 4.97
CA ARG A 444 -9.19 29.02 5.08
C ARG A 444 -7.87 29.09 4.30
N PRO A 445 -6.71 28.90 4.96
CA PRO A 445 -5.45 28.79 4.25
C PRO A 445 -5.29 27.39 3.63
N LEU A 446 -4.54 27.31 2.52
CA LEU A 446 -3.94 26.09 2.01
C LEU A 446 -2.45 26.39 1.76
N ALA A 447 -1.59 25.43 2.12
CA ALA A 447 -0.16 25.45 1.84
C ALA A 447 0.08 24.85 0.44
N ALA A 448 0.86 25.54 -0.39
CA ALA A 448 1.16 25.14 -1.76
C ALA A 448 2.35 25.97 -2.30
N ASP A 449 3.08 25.53 -3.32
CA ASP A 449 4.10 26.36 -4.00
C ASP A 449 3.46 27.03 -5.22
N LEU A 450 3.19 28.34 -5.19
CA LEU A 450 2.40 29.03 -6.23
C LEU A 450 3.26 29.60 -7.35
N ASN A 451 4.58 29.58 -7.20
CA ASN A 451 5.51 30.25 -8.11
C ASN A 451 6.73 29.38 -8.51
N HIS A 452 6.73 28.11 -8.08
CA HIS A 452 7.78 27.12 -8.31
C HIS A 452 9.15 27.58 -7.76
N ASP A 453 9.15 28.35 -6.67
CA ASP A 453 10.38 28.75 -6.01
C ASP A 453 10.82 27.74 -4.95
N GLY A 454 10.07 26.66 -4.72
CA GLY A 454 10.35 25.59 -3.77
C GLY A 454 10.10 25.98 -2.31
N LEU A 455 9.63 27.19 -2.03
CA LEU A 455 9.09 27.57 -0.72
C LEU A 455 7.57 27.42 -0.73
N THR A 456 7.03 27.05 0.42
CA THR A 456 5.58 26.98 0.59
C THR A 456 4.98 28.38 0.73
N ASP A 457 4.06 28.70 -0.16
CA ASP A 457 3.23 29.89 -0.20
C ASP A 457 1.86 29.64 0.45
N LEU A 458 0.98 30.65 0.39
CA LEU A 458 -0.39 30.55 0.91
C LEU A 458 -1.44 30.87 -0.15
N PHE A 459 -2.32 29.90 -0.37
CA PHE A 459 -3.66 30.13 -0.90
C PHE A 459 -4.62 30.46 0.24
N LEU A 460 -5.42 31.51 0.08
CA LEU A 460 -6.40 31.95 1.06
C LEU A 460 -7.80 31.91 0.45
N TYR A 461 -8.64 30.99 0.90
CA TYR A 461 -10.01 30.88 0.44
C TYR A 461 -10.96 31.68 1.34
N ASP A 462 -11.57 32.72 0.78
CA ASP A 462 -12.61 33.54 1.42
C ASP A 462 -13.98 33.11 0.89
N LYS A 463 -14.61 32.20 1.64
CA LYS A 463 -15.94 31.65 1.32
C LYS A 463 -17.03 32.71 1.34
N GLU A 464 -16.92 33.71 2.21
CA GLU A 464 -17.95 34.73 2.40
C GLU A 464 -18.10 35.59 1.15
N HIS A 465 -16.98 35.95 0.53
CA HIS A 465 -16.97 36.80 -0.66
C HIS A 465 -16.84 36.01 -1.98
N GLY A 466 -16.60 34.70 -1.92
CA GLY A 466 -16.40 33.85 -3.09
C GLY A 466 -15.16 34.23 -3.89
N ARG A 467 -14.03 34.37 -3.18
CA ARG A 467 -12.74 34.77 -3.77
C ARG A 467 -11.58 33.98 -3.18
N ILE A 468 -10.48 33.95 -3.90
CA ILE A 468 -9.20 33.44 -3.42
C ILE A 468 -8.19 34.59 -3.32
N GLY A 469 -7.30 34.48 -2.35
CA GLY A 469 -6.12 35.31 -2.20
C GLY A 469 -4.88 34.44 -2.41
N SER A 470 -3.87 35.00 -3.05
CA SER A 470 -2.52 34.42 -3.12
C SER A 470 -1.54 35.30 -2.38
N ALA A 471 -0.63 34.67 -1.64
CA ALA A 471 0.47 35.35 -0.99
C ALA A 471 1.74 34.53 -1.07
N ILE A 472 2.78 35.16 -1.60
CA ILE A 472 4.05 34.51 -1.90
C ILE A 472 4.97 34.67 -0.71
N ASN A 473 5.58 33.57 -0.32
CA ASN A 473 6.57 33.48 0.72
C ASN A 473 7.94 33.91 0.19
N GLN A 474 8.64 34.72 0.97
CA GLN A 474 9.98 35.22 0.69
C GLN A 474 10.95 34.82 1.80
N GLY A 475 10.86 33.56 2.28
CA GLY A 475 11.73 32.99 3.32
C GLY A 475 11.28 33.27 4.75
N GLY A 476 9.97 33.17 4.99
CA GLY A 476 9.30 33.37 6.28
C GLY A 476 8.54 34.70 6.39
N PHE A 477 8.33 35.40 5.28
CA PHE A 477 7.50 36.60 5.19
C PHE A 477 6.65 36.54 3.92
N PHE A 478 5.41 36.97 3.99
CA PHE A 478 4.46 36.87 2.87
C PHE A 478 4.23 38.23 2.20
N THR A 479 4.08 38.23 0.88
CA THR A 479 3.66 39.42 0.13
C THR A 479 2.26 39.89 0.53
N ASP A 480 1.88 41.09 0.08
CA ASP A 480 0.47 41.48 0.12
C ASP A 480 -0.40 40.51 -0.67
N ILE A 481 -1.65 40.38 -0.23
CA ILE A 481 -2.60 39.40 -0.77
C ILE A 481 -3.18 39.91 -2.08
N THR A 482 -3.11 39.08 -3.12
CA THR A 482 -3.78 39.35 -4.39
C THR A 482 -5.13 38.66 -4.45
N TRP A 483 -6.21 39.39 -4.13
CA TRP A 483 -7.58 38.86 -4.13
C TRP A 483 -8.22 38.79 -5.52
N GLN A 484 -8.86 37.66 -5.83
CA GLN A 484 -9.56 37.39 -7.09
C GLN A 484 -10.86 36.62 -6.87
N GLY A 485 -11.97 37.18 -7.37
CA GLY A 485 -13.30 36.57 -7.24
C GLY A 485 -13.65 35.64 -8.41
N PHE A 486 -14.28 34.51 -8.10
CA PHE A 486 -14.77 33.57 -9.11
C PHE A 486 -16.19 33.13 -8.76
N GLY A 487 -17.10 33.11 -9.75
CA GLY A 487 -18.51 32.78 -9.51
C GLY A 487 -18.72 31.40 -8.87
N LEU A 488 -17.91 30.41 -9.25
CA LEU A 488 -17.96 29.05 -8.72
C LEU A 488 -17.62 28.95 -7.23
N LEU A 489 -16.83 29.90 -6.70
CA LEU A 489 -16.41 29.92 -5.29
C LEU A 489 -17.54 30.34 -4.34
N LYS A 490 -18.71 30.71 -4.88
CA LYS A 490 -19.91 31.05 -4.11
C LYS A 490 -20.79 29.83 -3.80
N ALA A 491 -20.47 28.66 -4.33
CA ALA A 491 -21.22 27.45 -4.05
C ALA A 491 -21.13 27.07 -2.56
N LYS A 492 -22.21 26.47 -2.03
CA LYS A 492 -22.33 26.21 -0.60
C LYS A 492 -21.42 25.08 -0.14
N ASN A 493 -21.30 24.04 -0.96
CA ASN A 493 -20.65 22.79 -0.63
C ASN A 493 -19.44 22.55 -1.53
N LEU A 494 -18.39 23.35 -1.32
CA LEU A 494 -17.16 23.25 -2.07
C LEU A 494 -16.16 22.31 -1.40
N LYS A 495 -15.53 21.48 -2.21
CA LYS A 495 -14.29 20.78 -1.85
C LYS A 495 -13.14 21.40 -2.63
N LEU A 496 -12.01 21.58 -1.95
CA LEU A 496 -10.83 22.28 -2.45
C LEU A 496 -9.60 21.42 -2.21
N ALA A 497 -8.68 21.41 -3.16
CA ALA A 497 -7.35 20.84 -2.99
C ALA A 497 -6.36 21.68 -3.81
N ALA A 498 -5.16 21.91 -3.27
CA ALA A 498 -4.09 22.62 -3.96
C ALA A 498 -2.96 21.66 -4.29
N GLY A 499 -2.41 21.76 -5.50
CA GLY A 499 -1.35 20.87 -6.00
C GLY A 499 -0.97 21.19 -7.44
N ASP A 500 0.20 20.74 -7.88
CA ASP A 500 0.67 20.86 -9.27
C ASP A 500 0.02 19.77 -10.14
N PHE A 501 -1.25 19.98 -10.50
CA PHE A 501 -1.99 18.99 -11.27
C PHE A 501 -1.57 19.01 -12.75
N ASN A 502 -1.06 20.13 -13.26
CA ASN A 502 -0.71 20.27 -14.68
C ASN A 502 0.75 19.89 -15.00
N GLY A 503 1.63 19.79 -13.99
CA GLY A 503 3.05 19.44 -14.09
C GLY A 503 3.96 20.60 -14.51
N ASP A 504 3.56 21.86 -14.30
CA ASP A 504 4.35 23.05 -14.63
C ASP A 504 5.20 23.58 -13.46
N GLY A 505 5.07 22.93 -12.30
CA GLY A 505 5.76 23.22 -11.04
C GLY A 505 5.07 24.28 -10.17
N ASN A 506 4.01 24.94 -10.66
CA ASN A 506 3.19 25.82 -9.84
C ASN A 506 1.93 25.09 -9.41
N SER A 507 1.58 25.20 -8.13
CA SER A 507 0.34 24.62 -7.63
C SER A 507 -0.89 25.38 -8.12
N GLU A 508 -1.87 24.62 -8.55
CA GLU A 508 -3.22 25.06 -8.86
C GLU A 508 -4.19 24.86 -7.70
N LEU A 509 -5.41 25.37 -7.86
CA LEU A 509 -6.52 25.05 -6.99
C LEU A 509 -7.59 24.27 -7.74
N PHE A 510 -7.76 22.99 -7.37
CA PHE A 510 -8.93 22.21 -7.72
C PHE A 510 -10.12 22.69 -6.90
N VAL A 511 -11.24 22.94 -7.57
CA VAL A 511 -12.50 23.33 -6.94
C VAL A 511 -13.63 22.48 -7.47
N MET A 512 -14.34 21.81 -6.56
CA MET A 512 -15.52 21.06 -6.91
C MET A 512 -16.73 21.52 -6.10
N ASP A 513 -17.83 21.74 -6.79
CA ASP A 513 -19.14 21.83 -6.17
C ASP A 513 -19.72 20.44 -6.01
N HIS A 514 -19.79 19.98 -4.76
CA HIS A 514 -20.31 18.67 -4.42
C HIS A 514 -21.78 18.49 -4.82
N ASP A 515 -22.58 19.56 -4.78
CA ASP A 515 -24.03 19.48 -5.00
C ASP A 515 -24.35 19.32 -6.49
N THR A 516 -23.60 20.01 -7.36
CA THR A 516 -23.75 19.92 -8.82
C THR A 516 -22.83 18.90 -9.48
N LYS A 517 -21.87 18.36 -8.71
CA LYS A 517 -20.79 17.48 -9.18
C LYS A 517 -19.91 18.09 -10.28
N GLN A 518 -19.90 19.42 -10.40
CA GLN A 518 -19.07 20.14 -11.36
C GLN A 518 -17.74 20.52 -10.71
N SER A 519 -16.64 20.35 -11.45
CA SER A 519 -15.31 20.76 -11.03
C SER A 519 -14.72 21.79 -11.99
N LYS A 520 -13.78 22.58 -11.47
CA LYS A 520 -12.93 23.52 -12.20
C LYS A 520 -11.56 23.57 -11.56
N MET A 521 -10.57 23.89 -12.36
CA MET A 521 -9.22 24.18 -11.89
C MET A 521 -8.93 25.66 -12.07
N LEU A 522 -8.37 26.29 -11.04
CA LEU A 522 -7.82 27.64 -11.10
C LEU A 522 -6.31 27.52 -11.28
N VAL A 523 -5.83 27.96 -12.45
CA VAL A 523 -4.43 27.83 -12.87
C VAL A 523 -3.66 29.09 -12.61
N GLY A 524 -2.43 28.93 -12.09
CA GLY A 524 -1.47 30.00 -11.88
C GLY A 524 -1.13 30.73 -13.17
N ARG A 525 -0.91 32.04 -13.04
CA ARG A 525 -0.49 32.95 -14.10
C ARG A 525 0.54 33.92 -13.51
N LYS A 526 1.24 34.63 -14.40
CA LYS A 526 2.22 35.66 -14.01
C LYS A 526 1.66 36.62 -12.96
N ALA A 527 2.54 37.02 -12.04
CA ALA A 527 2.21 37.91 -10.92
C ALA A 527 1.10 37.37 -10.01
N ASN A 528 1.11 36.05 -9.76
CA ASN A 528 0.26 35.36 -8.77
C ASN A 528 -1.24 35.52 -9.04
N LYS A 529 -1.60 35.66 -10.32
CA LYS A 529 -2.98 35.73 -10.77
C LYS A 529 -3.48 34.35 -11.14
N PHE A 530 -4.79 34.14 -11.06
CA PHE A 530 -5.41 32.88 -11.37
C PHE A 530 -6.47 33.04 -12.45
N SER A 531 -6.64 32.01 -13.26
CA SER A 531 -7.70 31.95 -14.27
C SER A 531 -8.26 30.54 -14.32
N LEU A 532 -9.49 30.39 -14.78
CA LEU A 532 -10.03 29.06 -15.06
C LEU A 532 -9.17 28.36 -16.11
N ALA A 533 -8.84 27.10 -15.86
CA ALA A 533 -8.20 26.24 -16.86
C ALA A 533 -9.04 26.20 -18.14
N ALA A 534 -8.36 26.12 -19.29
CA ALA A 534 -9.03 25.79 -20.53
C ALA A 534 -9.53 24.34 -20.47
N GLY A 535 -10.76 24.09 -20.92
CA GLY A 535 -11.39 22.77 -20.83
C GLY A 535 -12.11 22.48 -19.50
N THR A 536 -12.44 21.21 -19.30
CA THR A 536 -13.13 20.71 -18.11
C THR A 536 -12.28 19.65 -17.44
N TRP A 537 -11.78 19.94 -16.24
CA TRP A 537 -11.11 19.00 -15.34
C TRP A 537 -12.12 18.07 -14.66
N ASN A 538 -12.92 17.39 -15.48
CA ASN A 538 -14.06 16.60 -15.05
C ASN A 538 -13.71 15.12 -15.12
N SER A 539 -14.12 14.39 -14.09
CA SER A 539 -14.20 12.93 -14.05
C SER A 539 -15.56 12.57 -13.42
N PRO A 540 -16.14 11.38 -13.66
CA PRO A 540 -17.22 10.88 -12.80
C PRO A 540 -16.70 10.76 -11.37
N PHE A 541 -16.88 11.83 -10.59
CA PHE A 541 -16.37 11.89 -9.24
C PHE A 541 -17.31 11.19 -8.26
N CYS A 542 -16.77 10.26 -7.47
CA CYS A 542 -17.48 9.45 -6.49
C CYS A 542 -17.37 10.07 -5.08
N PHE A 543 -17.68 11.36 -4.95
CA PHE A 543 -17.70 12.03 -3.64
C PHE A 543 -18.99 11.81 -2.88
N LYS A 544 -18.84 11.47 -1.60
CA LYS A 544 -19.88 11.61 -0.58
C LYS A 544 -19.71 12.96 0.13
N PRO A 545 -20.76 13.51 0.79
CA PRO A 545 -20.67 14.81 1.46
C PRO A 545 -19.53 14.91 2.49
N ASP A 546 -19.27 13.80 3.17
CA ASP A 546 -18.26 13.61 4.22
C ASP A 546 -16.89 13.16 3.69
N SER A 547 -16.75 12.94 2.38
CA SER A 547 -15.46 12.53 1.81
C SER A 547 -14.35 13.56 2.08
N GLN A 548 -13.17 13.07 2.40
CA GLN A 548 -11.93 13.84 2.45
C GLN A 548 -11.27 13.84 1.06
N ILE A 549 -10.54 14.91 0.73
CA ILE A 549 -9.82 15.04 -0.55
C ILE A 549 -8.37 15.40 -0.25
N PHE A 550 -7.46 14.74 -0.93
CA PHE A 550 -6.04 15.03 -0.91
C PHE A 550 -5.54 15.30 -2.33
N ALA A 551 -4.53 16.16 -2.44
CA ALA A 551 -3.75 16.35 -3.65
C ALA A 551 -2.33 15.91 -3.35
N ALA A 552 -1.82 14.95 -4.13
CA ALA A 552 -0.47 14.44 -4.00
C ALA A 552 -0.12 13.57 -5.22
N ASP A 553 1.13 13.58 -5.66
CA ASP A 553 1.63 12.67 -6.70
C ASP A 553 1.73 11.24 -6.16
N ILE A 554 0.73 10.40 -6.44
CA ILE A 554 0.70 9.00 -5.96
C ILE A 554 1.43 8.04 -6.90
N ASN A 555 1.72 8.45 -8.13
CA ASN A 555 2.26 7.57 -9.17
C ASN A 555 3.72 7.88 -9.54
N GLY A 556 4.24 9.03 -9.09
CA GLY A 556 5.62 9.49 -9.25
C GLY A 556 5.91 10.13 -10.61
N ASP A 557 4.89 10.58 -11.36
CA ASP A 557 5.09 11.22 -12.67
C ASP A 557 5.35 12.73 -12.60
N GLY A 558 5.44 13.28 -11.39
CA GLY A 558 5.68 14.70 -11.12
C GLY A 558 4.43 15.56 -11.22
N LYS A 559 3.23 14.97 -11.31
CA LYS A 559 1.97 15.70 -11.23
C LYS A 559 1.21 15.23 -10.00
N ASP A 560 0.62 16.18 -9.28
CA ASP A 560 -0.29 15.82 -8.21
C ASP A 560 -1.55 15.17 -8.77
N ASP A 561 -1.98 14.09 -8.12
CA ASP A 561 -3.23 13.40 -8.38
C ASP A 561 -4.28 13.81 -7.34
N LEU A 562 -5.53 13.37 -7.51
CA LEU A 562 -6.56 13.52 -6.48
C LEU A 562 -6.89 12.17 -5.84
N LEU A 563 -6.83 12.13 -4.51
CA LEU A 563 -7.30 11.02 -3.70
C LEU A 563 -8.58 11.41 -2.96
N VAL A 564 -9.54 10.50 -2.97
CA VAL A 564 -10.83 10.68 -2.31
C VAL A 564 -11.03 9.56 -1.30
N HIS A 565 -11.20 9.92 -0.04
CA HIS A 565 -11.52 8.97 1.02
C HIS A 565 -12.98 9.13 1.45
N GLY A 566 -13.77 8.06 1.35
CA GLY A 566 -15.14 8.01 1.84
C GLY A 566 -15.23 7.59 3.30
N SER A 567 -16.28 8.01 4.00
CA SER A 567 -16.56 7.58 5.39
C SER A 567 -16.85 6.08 5.54
N ASP A 568 -17.03 5.36 4.44
CA ASP A 568 -17.14 3.90 4.41
C ASP A 568 -15.78 3.18 4.36
N GLY A 569 -14.66 3.93 4.37
CA GLY A 569 -13.29 3.41 4.34
C GLY A 569 -12.78 3.10 2.93
N PHE A 570 -13.57 3.41 1.89
CA PHE A 570 -13.18 3.20 0.50
C PHE A 570 -12.48 4.42 -0.08
N TRP A 571 -11.53 4.14 -0.96
CA TRP A 571 -10.71 5.13 -1.63
C TRP A 571 -10.96 5.13 -3.12
N GLN A 572 -10.77 6.30 -3.71
CA GLN A 572 -10.80 6.48 -5.15
C GLN A 572 -9.68 7.45 -5.55
N SER A 573 -8.78 6.96 -6.41
CA SER A 573 -7.75 7.77 -7.07
C SER A 573 -8.27 8.36 -8.38
N TYR A 574 -7.80 9.55 -8.69
CA TYR A 574 -8.06 10.27 -9.92
C TYR A 574 -6.72 10.78 -10.44
N ILE A 575 -6.16 10.07 -11.42
CA ILE A 575 -4.83 10.33 -11.97
C ILE A 575 -4.88 11.54 -12.89
N SER A 576 -3.99 12.50 -12.69
CA SER A 576 -3.84 13.64 -13.57
C SER A 576 -3.03 13.28 -14.82
N ASP A 577 -3.55 13.59 -16.00
CA ASP A 577 -2.76 13.54 -17.24
C ASP A 577 -2.11 14.89 -17.60
N GLY A 578 -2.23 15.89 -16.72
CA GLY A 578 -1.81 17.27 -16.94
C GLY A 578 -2.87 18.16 -17.61
N SER A 579 -4.01 17.59 -18.03
CA SER A 579 -5.12 18.32 -18.66
C SER A 579 -6.49 17.97 -18.10
N LYS A 580 -6.65 16.79 -17.51
CA LYS A 580 -7.85 16.28 -16.84
C LYS A 580 -7.48 15.20 -15.83
N PHE A 581 -8.47 14.85 -15.02
CA PHE A 581 -8.40 13.68 -14.16
C PHE A 581 -9.01 12.45 -14.84
N ILE A 582 -8.37 11.31 -14.67
CA ILE A 582 -8.82 10.00 -15.12
C ILE A 582 -9.08 9.17 -13.86
N ALA A 583 -10.33 8.71 -13.68
CA ALA A 583 -10.63 7.80 -12.57
C ALA A 583 -9.80 6.53 -12.72
N ASP A 584 -9.07 6.17 -11.67
CA ASP A 584 -8.34 4.92 -11.57
C ASP A 584 -9.13 3.93 -10.69
N ARG A 585 -8.56 2.79 -10.31
CA ARG A 585 -9.28 1.74 -9.58
C ARG A 585 -9.62 2.19 -8.16
N PRO A 586 -10.90 2.08 -7.72
CA PRO A 586 -11.19 2.20 -6.30
C PRO A 586 -10.54 1.04 -5.53
N PHE A 587 -10.17 1.29 -4.29
CA PHE A 587 -9.59 0.28 -3.41
C PHE A 587 -10.12 0.44 -1.98
N GLY A 588 -9.80 -0.53 -1.13
CA GLY A 588 -10.34 -0.65 0.21
C GLY A 588 -11.57 -1.57 0.32
N PRO A 589 -12.18 -1.66 1.51
CA PRO A 589 -12.01 -0.72 2.60
C PRO A 589 -10.63 -0.86 3.26
N TRP A 590 -9.89 0.23 3.33
CA TRP A 590 -8.57 0.31 3.96
C TRP A 590 -8.59 1.48 4.95
N GLY A 591 -8.24 1.16 6.19
CA GLY A 591 -8.54 2.00 7.34
C GLY A 591 -9.81 1.57 8.11
N SER A 592 -9.90 1.98 9.38
CA SER A 592 -11.06 1.86 10.27
C SER A 592 -12.20 2.78 9.82
N ARG A 593 -13.46 2.32 9.90
CA ARG A 593 -14.64 3.12 9.52
C ARG A 593 -14.90 4.34 10.43
N ASN A 594 -14.16 4.48 11.53
CA ASN A 594 -14.31 5.56 12.51
C ASN A 594 -13.00 6.34 12.71
N GLU A 595 -12.23 6.50 11.63
CA GLU A 595 -11.00 7.30 11.63
C GLU A 595 -11.33 8.79 11.63
N ASP A 596 -10.59 9.56 12.44
CA ASP A 596 -10.73 11.02 12.44
C ASP A 596 -9.67 11.70 11.56
N ALA A 597 -8.60 11.00 11.15
CA ALA A 597 -7.53 11.58 10.34
C ALA A 597 -6.97 10.61 9.30
N ALA A 598 -6.96 11.06 8.05
CA ALA A 598 -6.27 10.45 6.92
C ALA A 598 -5.30 11.49 6.31
N LEU A 599 -4.14 11.03 5.86
CA LEU A 599 -3.10 11.87 5.27
C LEU A 599 -2.56 11.19 4.01
N ALA A 600 -2.14 12.01 3.04
CA ALA A 600 -1.37 11.58 1.89
C ALA A 600 -0.02 12.31 1.91
N ALA A 601 1.08 11.56 1.95
CA ALA A 601 2.43 12.08 1.92
C ALA A 601 3.40 10.97 1.55
N ASP A 602 4.47 11.29 0.83
CA ASP A 602 5.57 10.34 0.61
C ASP A 602 6.18 10.00 1.97
N MET A 603 6.03 8.77 2.45
CA MET A 603 6.53 8.32 3.75
C MET A 603 7.83 7.53 3.60
N ASN A 604 7.98 6.76 2.51
CA ASN A 604 9.14 5.91 2.29
C ASN A 604 10.30 6.59 1.52
N GLY A 605 10.09 7.80 1.01
CA GLY A 605 11.08 8.60 0.29
C GLY A 605 11.23 8.22 -1.18
N ASP A 606 10.26 7.55 -1.81
CA ASP A 606 10.31 7.12 -3.21
C ASP A 606 9.67 8.13 -4.20
N ASN A 607 9.36 9.34 -3.70
CA ASN A 607 8.68 10.43 -4.41
C ASN A 607 7.24 10.10 -4.83
N ARG A 608 6.62 9.08 -4.24
CA ARG A 608 5.18 8.82 -4.39
C ARG A 608 4.51 9.05 -3.05
N ALA A 609 3.33 9.66 -3.08
CA ALA A 609 2.56 9.85 -1.87
C ALA A 609 1.98 8.53 -1.37
N ASP A 610 2.32 8.18 -0.14
CA ASP A 610 1.75 7.09 0.63
C ASP A 610 0.54 7.57 1.44
N LEU A 611 -0.19 6.63 2.04
CA LEU A 611 -1.33 6.94 2.91
C LEU A 611 -1.00 6.64 4.37
N VAL A 612 -1.53 7.49 5.26
CA VAL A 612 -1.43 7.31 6.71
C VAL A 612 -2.82 7.49 7.33
N MET A 613 -3.22 6.52 8.15
CA MET A 613 -4.54 6.46 8.79
C MET A 613 -4.43 6.28 10.29
N ILE A 614 -5.32 6.96 11.02
CA ILE A 614 -5.28 6.99 12.47
C ILE A 614 -6.65 6.66 13.04
N ASP A 615 -6.70 5.56 13.80
CA ASP A 615 -7.89 5.12 14.53
C ASP A 615 -7.85 5.63 15.98
N HIS A 616 -8.89 6.37 16.40
CA HIS A 616 -9.02 6.88 17.77
C HIS A 616 -9.96 6.06 18.66
N ASN A 617 -10.66 5.03 18.16
CA ASN A 617 -11.84 4.47 18.84
C ASN A 617 -11.68 3.06 19.44
N THR A 618 -10.54 2.37 19.29
CA THR A 618 -10.36 1.00 19.80
C THR A 618 -9.71 0.89 21.20
N GLY A 619 -9.52 2.00 21.91
CA GLY A 619 -8.86 2.03 23.23
C GLY A 619 -7.32 1.89 23.18
N TYR A 620 -6.78 1.60 21.99
CA TYR A 620 -5.38 1.72 21.61
C TYR A 620 -5.35 2.44 20.27
N SER A 621 -4.85 3.68 20.24
CA SER A 621 -4.83 4.42 18.99
C SER A 621 -3.75 3.83 18.08
N ASN A 622 -4.17 3.28 16.94
CA ASN A 622 -3.29 2.64 15.99
C ASN A 622 -3.10 3.56 14.79
N LEU A 623 -1.87 3.60 14.30
CA LEU A 623 -1.56 4.21 13.03
C LEU A 623 -1.27 3.14 12.00
N ASN A 624 -1.85 3.25 10.81
CA ASN A 624 -1.62 2.35 9.70
C ASN A 624 -1.09 3.14 8.50
N THR A 625 -0.19 2.54 7.73
CA THR A 625 0.26 3.08 6.45
C THR A 625 -0.09 2.15 5.29
N ALA A 626 -0.30 2.73 4.12
CA ALA A 626 -0.31 1.99 2.87
C ALA A 626 0.65 2.67 1.91
N ILE A 627 1.59 1.89 1.40
CA ILE A 627 2.65 2.38 0.53
C ILE A 627 2.12 2.41 -0.90
N SER A 628 2.27 3.53 -1.60
CA SER A 628 1.92 3.59 -3.01
C SER A 628 2.85 2.69 -3.80
N VAL A 629 2.26 1.85 -4.64
CA VAL A 629 2.98 1.07 -5.64
C VAL A 629 2.47 1.38 -7.05
N SER A 630 1.59 2.38 -7.16
CA SER A 630 1.04 2.87 -8.42
C SER A 630 2.17 3.32 -9.36
N GLY A 631 2.11 2.88 -10.61
CA GLY A 631 3.15 3.18 -11.61
C GLY A 631 4.44 2.35 -11.49
N ARG A 632 4.46 1.27 -10.69
CA ARG A 632 5.54 0.27 -10.69
C ARG A 632 5.27 -0.93 -11.60
#